data_AF-A0A669PMY6-F1
#
_entry.id   AF-A0A669PMY6-F1
#
_cell.length_a   1.000
_cell.length_b   1.000
_cell.length_c   1.000
_cell.angle_alpha   90.00
_cell.angle_beta   90.00
_cell.angle_gamma   90.00
#
_symmetry.space_group_name_H-M   'P 1'
#
loop_
_entity.id
_entity.type
_entity.pdbx_description
1 polymer ?
#
loop_
_entity_poly.entity_id
_entity_poly.type
_entity_poly.pdbx_seq_one_letter_code
_entity_poly.pdbx_strand_id
1 'polypeptide(L)'
;GKGDQTVRAALFVIFPFVFHTPGAGSSHEVVPSLLQTLLEGSVEQLYAGPISRYNVDETTSAALTELKKCIDELSPEHLKALVNLLVLDKEHPSILT
;
A
#
# COMPACT_ATOMS: atom_id res chain seq x y z
N GLY A 1 0.90 -15.78 -18.99
CA GLY A 1 1.47 -16.09 -17.67
C GLY A 1 0.44 -15.79 -16.60
N LYS A 2 0.18 -16.72 -15.69
CA LYS A 2 -0.84 -16.58 -14.63
C LYS A 2 -0.48 -15.48 -13.61
N GLY A 3 0.81 -15.16 -13.45
CA GLY A 3 1.30 -14.08 -12.57
C GLY A 3 0.96 -12.66 -13.05
N ASP A 4 0.93 -12.42 -14.37
CA ASP A 4 0.65 -11.09 -14.93
C ASP A 4 -0.79 -10.62 -14.66
N GLN A 5 -1.74 -11.55 -14.66
CA GLN A 5 -3.15 -11.23 -14.39
C GLN A 5 -3.42 -11.00 -12.90
N THR A 6 -2.70 -11.70 -12.02
CA THR A 6 -2.83 -11.53 -10.57
C THR A 6 -2.32 -10.15 -10.14
N VAL A 7 -1.17 -9.71 -10.64
CA VAL A 7 -0.61 -8.39 -10.31
C VAL A 7 -1.49 -7.25 -10.84
N ARG A 8 -2.08 -7.43 -12.04
CA ARG A 8 -3.00 -6.46 -12.63
C ARG A 8 -4.33 -6.38 -11.86
N ALA A 9 -4.84 -7.52 -11.39
CA ALA A 9 -6.04 -7.56 -10.55
C ALA A 9 -5.78 -6.90 -9.19
N ALA A 10 -4.65 -7.19 -8.55
CA ALA A 10 -4.26 -6.56 -7.28
C ALA A 10 -4.13 -5.03 -7.42
N LEU A 11 -3.47 -4.57 -8.50
CA LEU A 11 -3.33 -3.15 -8.77
C LEU A 11 -4.70 -2.49 -9.02
N PHE A 12 -5.60 -3.14 -9.75
CA PHE A 12 -6.94 -2.60 -10.03
C PHE A 12 -7.84 -2.49 -8.79
N VAL A 13 -7.62 -3.31 -7.76
CA VAL A 13 -8.35 -3.22 -6.49
C VAL A 13 -7.77 -2.13 -5.58
N ILE A 14 -6.45 -1.95 -5.58
CA ILE A 14 -5.77 -0.99 -4.70
C ILE A 14 -5.87 0.44 -5.25
N PHE A 15 -5.79 0.63 -6.58
CA PHE A 15 -5.79 1.95 -7.22
C PHE A 15 -7.02 2.82 -6.87
N PRO A 16 -8.29 2.34 -6.95
CA PRO A 16 -9.43 3.16 -6.59
C PRO A 16 -9.53 3.48 -5.09
N PHE A 17 -8.93 2.66 -4.21
CA PHE A 17 -8.89 2.93 -2.76
C PHE A 17 -7.92 4.06 -2.41
N VAL A 18 -6.87 4.24 -3.22
CA VAL A 18 -5.90 5.34 -3.09
C VAL A 18 -6.44 6.64 -3.69
N PHE A 19 -7.24 6.57 -4.77
CA PHE A 19 -7.60 7.73 -5.58
C PHE A 19 -9.06 8.21 -5.53
N HIS A 20 -9.97 7.56 -4.77
CA HIS A 20 -11.38 8.00 -4.72
C HIS A 20 -11.96 8.02 -3.28
N THR A 21 -11.61 9.04 -2.50
CA THR A 21 -12.50 9.54 -1.44
C THR A 21 -12.53 11.09 -1.45
N PRO A 22 -13.52 11.71 -2.13
CA PRO A 22 -13.78 13.13 -1.94
C PRO A 22 -14.56 13.30 -0.64
N GLY A 23 -13.87 13.51 0.49
CA GLY A 23 -14.55 13.85 1.73
C GLY A 23 -13.72 13.71 3.02
N ALA A 24 -13.32 14.86 3.56
CA ALA A 24 -13.06 15.14 4.97
C ALA A 24 -11.87 14.44 5.67
N GLY A 25 -10.71 15.11 5.63
CA GLY A 25 -9.73 15.16 6.72
C GLY A 25 -8.81 13.94 6.92
N SER A 26 -7.49 14.16 6.85
CA SER A 26 -6.43 13.28 7.38
C SER A 26 -6.19 11.89 6.77
N SER A 27 -7.01 11.40 5.81
CA SER A 27 -6.76 10.11 5.15
C SER A 27 -5.62 10.17 4.12
N HIS A 28 -5.39 11.35 3.53
CA HIS A 28 -4.40 11.55 2.46
C HIS A 28 -2.94 11.44 2.95
N GLU A 29 -2.69 11.59 4.25
CA GLU A 29 -1.35 11.48 4.88
C GLU A 29 -1.04 10.04 5.35
N VAL A 30 -2.05 9.23 5.63
CA VAL A 30 -1.87 7.86 6.14
C VAL A 30 -1.52 6.90 5.01
N VAL A 31 -2.13 7.06 3.84
CA VAL A 31 -1.94 6.13 2.71
C VAL A 31 -0.48 6.04 2.28
N PRO A 32 0.28 7.15 2.08
CA PRO A 32 1.70 7.06 1.72
C PRO A 32 2.54 6.35 2.80
N SER A 33 2.28 6.65 4.07
CA SER A 33 3.01 6.07 5.21
C SER A 33 2.69 4.57 5.40
N LEU A 34 1.43 4.18 5.15
CA LEU A 34 0.97 2.80 5.16
C LEU A 34 1.62 2.00 4.03
N LEU A 35 1.57 2.51 2.80
CA LEU A 35 2.18 1.85 1.64
C LEU A 35 3.68 1.72 1.81
N GLN A 36 4.35 2.75 2.32
CA GLN A 36 5.78 2.70 2.61
C GLN A 36 6.11 1.59 3.63
N THR A 37 5.36 1.53 4.74
CA THR A 37 5.58 0.50 5.77
C THR A 37 5.24 -0.91 5.26
N LEU A 38 4.27 -1.06 4.36
CA LEU A 38 3.98 -2.35 3.71
C LEU A 38 5.14 -2.84 2.83
N LEU A 39 5.73 -1.94 2.04
CA LEU A 39 6.81 -2.30 1.11
C LEU A 39 8.15 -2.51 1.80
N GLU A 40 8.50 -1.64 2.75
CA GLU A 40 9.86 -1.60 3.34
C GLU A 40 9.92 -2.10 4.79
N GLY A 41 8.77 -2.17 5.49
CA GLY A 41 8.68 -2.54 6.90
C GLY A 41 8.04 -3.90 7.14
N SER A 42 7.69 -4.14 8.41
CA SER A 42 6.97 -5.34 8.87
C SER A 42 5.49 -5.07 9.18
N VAL A 43 4.72 -6.14 9.37
CA VAL A 43 3.32 -6.06 9.79
C VAL A 43 3.19 -5.38 11.18
N GLU A 44 4.10 -5.68 12.10
CA GLU A 44 4.14 -5.06 13.43
C GLU A 44 4.39 -3.56 13.35
N GLN A 45 5.28 -3.12 12.44
CA GLN A 45 5.53 -1.71 12.20
C GLN A 45 4.31 -1.01 11.58
N LEU A 46 3.51 -1.73 10.78
CA LEU A 46 2.23 -1.21 10.29
C LEU A 46 1.32 -0.85 11.46
N TYR A 47 1.10 -1.79 12.38
CA TYR A 47 0.25 -1.61 13.56
C TYR A 47 0.77 -0.58 14.55
N ALA A 48 2.08 -0.53 14.77
CA ALA A 48 2.70 0.44 15.66
C ALA A 48 2.78 1.85 15.04
N GLY A 49 2.66 1.97 13.72
CA GLY A 49 2.89 3.21 12.98
C GLY A 49 1.61 3.76 12.33
N PRO A 50 1.52 3.70 10.99
CA PRO A 50 0.53 4.46 10.21
C PRO A 50 -0.92 4.12 10.54
N ILE A 51 -1.18 2.90 11.01
CA ILE A 51 -2.54 2.47 11.37
C ILE A 51 -2.80 2.37 12.88
N SER A 52 -1.84 2.77 13.74
CA SER A 52 -1.95 2.66 15.20
C SER A 52 -3.17 3.33 15.82
N ARG A 53 -3.68 4.40 15.18
CA ARG A 53 -4.87 5.15 15.61
C ARG A 53 -6.19 4.52 15.19
N TYR A 54 -6.17 3.47 14.37
CA TYR A 54 -7.36 2.82 13.83
C TYR A 54 -7.63 1.51 14.59
N ASN A 55 -8.91 1.25 14.86
CA ASN A 55 -9.34 -0.04 15.36
C ASN A 55 -9.41 -1.03 14.20
N VAL A 56 -8.37 -1.85 14.05
CA VAL A 56 -8.27 -2.86 12.99
C VAL A 56 -8.82 -4.18 13.51
N ASP A 57 -9.87 -4.69 12.87
CA ASP A 57 -10.47 -5.97 13.23
C ASP A 57 -9.63 -7.16 12.71
N GLU A 58 -9.92 -8.36 13.23
CA GLU A 58 -9.22 -9.60 12.89
C GLU A 58 -9.20 -9.90 11.38
N THR A 59 -10.29 -9.61 10.66
CA THR A 59 -10.38 -9.86 9.21
C THR A 59 -9.44 -8.94 8.46
N THR A 60 -9.46 -7.65 8.82
CA THR A 60 -8.56 -6.65 8.23
C THR A 60 -7.10 -6.98 8.56
N SER A 61 -6.83 -7.46 9.79
CA SER A 61 -5.49 -7.86 10.22
C SER A 61 -4.94 -9.05 9.44
N ALA A 62 -5.77 -10.07 9.24
CA ALA A 62 -5.44 -11.23 8.42
C ALA A 62 -5.15 -10.82 6.96
N ALA A 63 -5.97 -9.92 6.39
CA ALA A 63 -5.77 -9.42 5.03
C ALA A 63 -4.43 -8.66 4.88
N LEU A 64 -4.06 -7.81 5.83
CA LEU A 64 -2.78 -7.10 5.82
C LEU A 64 -1.59 -8.07 5.92
N THR A 65 -1.73 -9.13 6.71
CA THR A 65 -0.69 -10.15 6.86
C THR A 65 -0.47 -10.93 5.56
N GLU A 66 -1.55 -11.36 4.90
CA GLU A 66 -1.45 -12.06 3.61
C GLU A 66 -0.91 -11.14 2.51
N LEU A 67 -1.36 -9.88 2.47
CA LEU A 67 -0.81 -8.89 1.54
C LEU A 67 0.70 -8.71 1.72
N LYS A 68 1.17 -8.63 2.97
CA LYS A 68 2.60 -8.51 3.26
C LYS A 68 3.39 -9.74 2.80
N LYS A 69 2.88 -10.94 3.02
CA LYS A 69 3.51 -12.18 2.49
C LYS A 69 3.65 -12.13 0.98
N CYS A 70 2.61 -11.71 0.26
CA CYS A 70 2.69 -11.56 -1.20
C CYS A 70 3.76 -10.55 -1.64
N ILE A 71 3.94 -9.46 -0.89
CA ILE A 71 4.99 -8.46 -1.14
C ILE A 71 6.38 -9.06 -0.88
N ASP A 72 6.54 -9.81 0.20
CA ASP A 72 7.82 -10.43 0.57
C ASP A 72 8.25 -11.54 -0.42
N GLU A 73 7.31 -12.12 -1.16
CA GLU A 73 7.57 -13.07 -2.25
C GLU A 73 7.98 -12.39 -3.57
N LEU A 74 7.87 -11.06 -3.68
CA LEU A 74 8.30 -10.34 -4.87
C LEU A 74 9.82 -10.43 -5.01
N SER A 75 10.28 -10.60 -6.26
CA SER A 75 11.70 -10.46 -6.56
C SER A 75 12.19 -9.05 -6.19
N PRO A 76 13.46 -8.89 -5.79
CA PRO A 76 14.01 -7.60 -5.40
C PRO A 76 13.84 -6.48 -6.44
N GLU A 77 13.86 -6.80 -7.73
CA GLU A 77 13.67 -5.84 -8.82
C GLU A 77 12.25 -5.22 -8.84
N HIS A 78 11.22 -6.07 -8.66
CA HIS A 78 9.83 -5.63 -8.61
C HIS A 78 9.55 -4.83 -7.34
N LEU A 79 10.10 -5.26 -6.20
CA LEU A 79 9.96 -4.51 -4.95
C LEU A 79 10.58 -3.11 -5.08
N LYS A 80 11.79 -3.01 -5.65
CA LYS A 80 12.45 -1.74 -5.92
C LYS A 80 11.64 -0.83 -6.85
N ALA A 81 10.99 -1.39 -7.88
CA ALA A 81 10.13 -0.62 -8.77
C ALA A 81 8.91 -0.04 -8.04
N LEU A 82 8.29 -0.81 -7.13
CA LEU A 82 7.16 -0.34 -6.31
C LEU A 82 7.59 0.76 -5.33
N VAL A 83 8.76 0.64 -4.69
CA VAL A 83 9.29 1.68 -3.80
C VAL A 83 9.58 2.97 -4.58
N ASN A 84 10.19 2.87 -5.76
CA ASN A 84 10.44 4.04 -6.61
C ASN A 84 9.15 4.75 -7.03
N LEU A 85 8.07 4.01 -7.30
CA LEU A 85 6.76 4.59 -7.61
C LEU A 85 6.23 5.46 -6.46
N LEU A 86 6.43 5.05 -5.20
CA LEU A 86 6.07 5.86 -4.03
C LEU A 86 6.95 7.12 -3.87
N VAL A 87 8.21 7.08 -4.30
CA VAL A 87 9.11 8.26 -4.23
C VAL A 87 8.75 9.28 -5.32
N LEU A 88 8.34 8.82 -6.50
CA LEU A 88 7.86 9.71 -7.57
C LEU A 88 6.61 10.52 -7.14
N ASP A 89 5.72 9.91 -6.35
CA ASP A 89 4.59 10.62 -5.73
C ASP A 89 5.06 11.74 -4.78
N LYS A 90 6.14 11.51 -4.01
CA LYS A 90 6.70 12.51 -3.09
C LYS A 90 7.40 13.68 -3.79
N GLU A 91 8.02 13.45 -4.95
CA GLU A 91 8.84 14.46 -5.65
C GLU A 91 8.01 15.26 -6.67
N HIS A 92 6.88 14.73 -7.14
CA HIS A 92 5.96 15.39 -8.07
C HIS A 92 4.48 15.13 -7.69
N PRO A 93 3.90 15.88 -6.73
CA PRO A 93 2.52 15.68 -6.25
C PRO A 93 1.41 16.08 -7.25
N SER A 94 1.70 16.13 -8.56
CA SER A 94 0.78 16.69 -9.56
C SER A 94 0.92 16.03 -10.92
N ILE A 95 0.42 14.80 -11.09
CA ILE A 95 -0.15 14.35 -12.37
C ILE A 95 -1.32 13.42 -12.06
N LEU A 96 -2.44 13.98 -11.60
CA LEU A 96 -3.79 13.41 -11.67
C LEU A 96 -4.76 14.52 -11.24
N THR A 97 -4.87 15.54 -12.10
CA THR A 97 -6.00 16.49 -12.11
C THR A 97 -7.00 16.01 -13.15
#